data_AF-A0A357L6L7-F1
#
_entry.id   AF-A0A357L6L7-F1
#
_cell.length_a   1.000
_cell.length_b   1.000
_cell.length_c   1.000
_cell.angle_alpha   90.00
_cell.angle_beta   90.00
_cell.angle_gamma   90.00
#
_symmetry.space_group_name_H-M   'P 1'
#
loop_
_entity.id
_entity.type
_entity.pdbx_description
1 polymer ?
#
loop_
_entity_poly.entity_id
_entity_poly.type
_entity_poly.pdbx_seq_one_letter_code
_entity_poly.pdbx_strand_id
1 'polypeptide(L)' 'MKPNNAEAAWIRELAAILDQTGLTEIEIQKPDMRVRVSRSGPAAAIAYAPAAAAPAAAPAPAQRPPAAADARPSGPP' A
#
# COMPACT_ATOMS: atom_id res chain seq x y z
N MET A 1 16.51 -26.72 1.25
CA MET A 1 17.47 -25.59 1.22
C MET A 1 18.34 -25.74 2.47
N LYS A 2 19.66 -25.88 2.34
CA LYS A 2 20.53 -25.88 3.53
C LYS A 2 20.62 -24.43 4.01
N PRO A 3 20.50 -24.14 5.32
CA PRO A 3 20.83 -22.80 5.81
C PRO A 3 22.30 -22.55 5.51
N ASN A 4 22.60 -21.58 4.65
CA ASN A 4 23.98 -21.25 4.34
C ASN A 4 24.58 -20.58 5.58
N ASN A 5 25.64 -21.18 6.11
CA ASN A 5 26.28 -20.76 7.36
C ASN A 5 26.67 -19.26 7.39
N ALA A 6 26.93 -18.67 6.21
CA ALA A 6 27.23 -17.25 6.03
C ALA A 6 26.03 -16.33 6.38
N GLU A 7 24.81 -16.72 6.02
CA GLU A 7 23.60 -15.96 6.34
C GLU A 7 23.32 -16.00 7.85
N ALA A 8 23.52 -17.17 8.47
CA ALA A 8 23.41 -17.30 9.93
C ALA A 8 24.45 -16.46 10.68
N ALA A 9 25.69 -16.37 10.16
CA ALA A 9 26.72 -15.51 10.73
C ALA A 9 26.33 -14.03 10.63
N TRP A 10 25.81 -13.61 9.48
CA TRP A 10 25.39 -12.23 9.27
C TRP A 10 24.18 -11.83 10.15
N ILE A 11 23.18 -12.71 10.30
CA ILE A 11 22.04 -12.47 11.18
C ILE A 11 22.49 -12.32 12.65
N ARG A 12 23.49 -13.09 13.09
CA ARG A 12 24.07 -12.97 14.44
C ARG A 12 24.76 -11.62 14.64
N GLU A 13 25.54 -11.17 13.65
CA GLU A 13 26.19 -9.85 13.70
C GLU A 13 25.15 -8.72 13.76
N LEU A 14 24.09 -8.79 12.94
CA LEU A 14 23.00 -7.81 12.99
C LEU A 14 22.29 -7.80 14.35
N ALA A 15 22.08 -8.97 14.96
CA ALA A 15 21.50 -9.07 16.29
C ALA A 15 22.42 -8.45 17.37
N ALA A 16 23.74 -8.65 17.27
CA ALA A 16 24.71 -8.04 18.18
C ALA A 16 24.71 -6.51 18.05
N ILE A 17 24.70 -5.97 16.82
CA ILE A 17 24.61 -4.52 16.58
C ILE A 17 23.31 -3.95 17.16
N LEU A 18 22.18 -4.61 16.92
CA LEU A 18 20.88 -4.21 17.46
C LEU A 18 20.91 -4.13 18.99
N ASP A 19 21.56 -5.10 19.63
CA ASP A 19 21.71 -5.12 21.09
C ASP A 19 22.59 -3.99 21.63
N GLN A 20 23.76 -3.79 21.03
CA GLN A 20 24.73 -2.77 21.46
C GLN A 20 24.25 -1.33 21.23
N THR A 21 23.49 -1.10 20.17
CA THR A 21 22.97 0.23 19.82
C THR A 21 21.67 0.56 20.54
N GLY A 22 21.03 -0.42 21.17
CA GLY A 22 19.72 -0.24 21.79
C GLY A 22 18.58 -0.02 20.78
N LEU A 23 18.80 -0.34 19.51
CA LEU A 23 17.76 -0.29 18.49
C LEU A 23 16.71 -1.39 18.75
N THR A 24 15.48 -1.14 18.31
CA THR A 24 14.40 -2.13 18.40
C THR A 24 14.34 -3.04 17.17
N GLU A 25 14.85 -2.57 16.03
CA GLU A 25 14.74 -3.23 14.73
C GLU A 25 15.80 -2.77 13.72
N ILE A 26 16.23 -3.68 12.84
CA ILE A 26 17.05 -3.40 11.65
C ILE A 26 16.45 -4.14 10.44
N GLU A 27 16.19 -3.42 9.34
CA GLU A 27 15.71 -3.99 8.07
C GLU A 27 16.68 -3.70 6.93
N ILE A 28 16.95 -4.72 6.11
CA ILE A 28 17.79 -4.63 4.92
C ILE A 28 17.00 -5.14 3.71
N GLN A 29 16.84 -4.26 2.71
CA GLN A 29 16.20 -4.55 1.43
C GLN A 29 17.27 -4.64 0.33
N LYS A 30 17.35 -5.80 -0.30
CA LYS A 30 18.09 -6.07 -1.55
C LYS A 30 17.08 -6.38 -2.65
N PRO A 31 17.45 -6.25 -3.94
CA PRO A 31 16.53 -6.52 -5.05
C PRO A 31 15.91 -7.92 -5.02
N ASP A 32 16.61 -8.91 -4.46
CA ASP A 32 16.18 -10.31 -4.41
C ASP A 32 15.80 -10.78 -2.98
N MET A 33 16.00 -9.94 -1.95
CA MET A 33 15.88 -10.38 -0.55
C MET A 33 15.55 -9.25 0.42
N ARG A 34 14.68 -9.54 1.40
CA ARG A 34 14.45 -8.68 2.57
C ARG A 34 14.79 -9.45 3.84
N VAL A 35 15.56 -8.84 4.73
CA VAL A 35 15.87 -9.38 6.06
C VAL A 35 15.48 -8.36 7.10
N ARG A 36 14.70 -8.78 8.10
CA ARG A 36 14.28 -7.96 9.24
C ARG A 36 14.69 -8.67 10.53
N VAL A 37 15.45 -7.98 11.37
CA VAL A 37 15.88 -8.46 12.69
C VAL A 37 15.26 -7.53 13.73
N SER A 38 14.45 -8.08 14.63
CA SER A 38 13.70 -7.32 15.63
C SER A 38 13.93 -7.93 17.01
N ARG A 39 14.08 -7.09 18.04
CA ARG A 39 14.13 -7.55 19.44
C ARG A 39 12.76 -7.99 19.95
N SER A 40 11.70 -7.37 19.44
CA SER A 40 10.33 -7.84 19.70
C SER A 40 10.12 -9.11 18.88
N GLY A 41 9.66 -10.20 19.54
CA GLY A 41 9.19 -11.41 18.87
C GLY A 41 8.16 -11.05 17.78
N PRO A 42 7.89 -11.96 16.82
CA PRO A 42 7.16 -11.65 15.60
C PRO A 42 5.93 -10.83 15.96
N ALA A 43 5.97 -9.53 15.60
CA ALA A 43 4.79 -8.69 15.70
C ALA A 43 3.72 -9.48 14.97
N ALA A 44 2.65 -9.86 15.67
CA ALA A 44 1.59 -10.70 15.14
C ALA A 44 1.34 -10.23 13.71
N ALA A 45 1.58 -11.11 12.74
CA ALA A 45 1.48 -10.76 11.34
C ALA A 45 0.15 -10.05 11.19
N ILE A 46 0.17 -8.73 10.94
CA ILE A 46 -1.05 -7.98 10.69
C ILE A 46 -1.52 -8.58 9.38
N ALA A 47 -2.45 -9.52 9.48
CA ALA A 47 -3.13 -10.07 8.34
C ALA A 47 -3.79 -8.87 7.68
N TYR A 48 -3.20 -8.40 6.58
CA TYR A 48 -3.85 -7.44 5.72
C TYR A 48 -5.16 -8.10 5.31
N ALA A 49 -6.26 -7.60 5.88
CA ALA A 49 -7.57 -8.02 5.48
C ALA A 49 -7.67 -7.82 3.95
N PRO A 50 -8.19 -8.80 3.20
CA PRO A 50 -8.37 -8.62 1.76
C PRO A 50 -9.17 -7.33 1.55
N ALA A 51 -8.63 -6.45 0.71
CA ALA A 51 -9.29 -5.20 0.37
C ALA A 51 -10.72 -5.51 -0.10
N ALA A 52 -11.71 -4.92 0.57
CA ALA A 52 -13.09 -5.10 0.21
C ALA A 52 -13.31 -4.67 -1.25
N ALA A 53 -13.91 -5.55 -2.05
CA ALA A 53 -14.24 -5.25 -3.44
C ALA A 53 -15.14 -4.00 -3.48
N ALA A 54 -14.71 -2.99 -4.24
CA ALA A 54 -15.47 -1.77 -4.42
C ALA A 54 -16.79 -2.10 -5.16
N PRO A 55 -17.93 -1.52 -4.74
CA PRO A 55 -19.19 -1.72 -5.44
C PRO A 55 -19.09 -1.18 -6.87
N ALA A 56 -19.54 -1.98 -7.83
CA ALA A 56 -19.61 -1.58 -9.23
C ALA A 56 -20.56 -0.38 -9.38
N ALA A 57 -20.09 0.66 -10.07
CA ALA A 57 -20.87 1.86 -10.31
C ALA A 57 -22.13 1.53 -11.14
N ALA A 58 -23.29 1.98 -10.64
CA ALA A 58 -24.55 1.86 -11.36
C ALA A 58 -24.56 2.74 -12.62
N PRO A 59 -25.20 2.31 -13.72
CA PRO A 59 -25.28 3.10 -14.94
C PRO A 59 -26.04 4.41 -14.69
N ALA A 60 -25.45 5.52 -15.14
CA ALA A 60 -26.05 6.85 -15.05
C ALA A 60 -27.25 6.97 -16.01
N PRO A 61 -28.35 7.63 -15.60
CA PRO A 61 -29.49 7.86 -16.48
C PRO A 61 -29.12 8.82 -17.62
N ALA A 62 -29.55 8.48 -18.84
CA ALA A 62 -29.36 9.30 -20.03
C ALA A 62 -30.11 10.63 -19.91
N GLN A 63 -29.42 11.74 -20.18
CA GLN A 63 -29.99 13.07 -20.20
C GLN A 63 -30.86 13.28 -21.45
N ARG A 64 -32.06 13.83 -21.24
CA ARG A 64 -33.00 14.20 -22.31
C ARG A 64 -32.61 15.58 -22.88
N PRO A 65 -32.59 15.78 -24.21
CA PRO A 65 -32.18 17.04 -24.80
C PRO A 65 -33.14 18.19 -24.44
N PRO A 66 -32.64 19.43 -24.28
CA PRO A 66 -33.47 20.58 -23.96
C PRO A 66 -34.36 20.96 -25.16
N ALA A 67 -35.62 21.26 -24.87
CA ALA A 67 -36.57 21.81 -25.82
C ALA A 67 -36.18 23.26 -26.16
N ALA A 68 -36.06 23.56 -27.45
CA ALA A 68 -35.80 24.91 -27.95
C ALA A 68 -37.00 25.82 -27.61
N ALA A 69 -36.78 26.83 -26.76
CA ALA A 69 -37.73 27.90 -26.53
C ALA A 69 -37.47 29.02 -27.55
N ASP A 70 -38.49 29.21 -28.39
CA ASP A 70 -38.64 30.17 -29.47
C ASP A 70 -38.41 31.62 -29.01
N ALA A 71 -37.34 32.25 -29.49
CA ALA A 71 -37.08 33.67 -29.27
C ALA A 71 -37.76 34.49 -30.38
N ARG A 72 -38.97 35.00 -30.09
CA ARG A 72 -39.65 35.99 -30.93
C ARG A 72 -38.87 37.31 -30.92
N PRO A 73 -38.72 38.00 -32.07
CA PRO A 73 -38.07 39.30 -32.12
C PRO A 73 -39.07 40.39 -31.72
N SER A 74 -38.61 41.41 -31.00
CA SER A 74 -39.35 42.66 -30.84
C SER A 74 -38.35 43.81 -30.90
N GLY A 75 -38.46 44.56 -31.99
CA GLY A 75 -37.68 45.75 -32.33
C GLY A 75 -38.26 47.03 -31.72
N PRO A 76 -38.01 48.20 -32.33
CA PRO A 76 -37.27 49.31 -31.70
C PRO A 76 -38.18 50.45 -31.21
N PRO A 77 -37.59 51.53 -30.68
CA PRO A 77 -37.75 52.85 -31.32
C PRO A 77 -36.45 53.40 -31.93
#